data_AF-F6QFQ6-F1
#
_entry.id   AF-F6QFQ6-F1
#
_cell.length_a   1.000
_cell.length_b   1.000
_cell.length_c   1.000
_cell.angle_alpha   90.00
_cell.angle_beta   90.00
_cell.angle_gamma   90.00
#
_symmetry.space_group_name_H-M   'P 1'
#
loop_
_entity.id
_entity.type
_entity.pdbx_description
1 polymer ?
#
loop_
_entity_poly.entity_id
_entity_poly.type
_entity_poly.pdbx_seq_one_letter_code
_entity_poly.pdbx_strand_id
1 'polypeptide(L)'
;TYTMNLQTMKPAAIRELLRKGLHKNETTAFWAEGYKQANLAVMPSAYAADFKKFAHGNEGSLPVLYTLAKWAKLRLVISANIVKSQLTCPLTNKHHRTCIYTLPNSEYDWSDMVTFYIGCSFSFNKIMLENSLLTPSAKCVSMYKTNIECYPSGPFKCKTIVSMRAMHKDKLSQIHQITSPLKDVHGAPIHYGNPSAIGIPNLKDCFAGKTTDFDADEIPVFWACGMTAFEAISTAGLELAFTHGPGSVFLTDVLQENIKEAKDPKELCEVIEYSPGMYSALSKHAVDKLEALDKIVQCDLGKRGIDQLIVEGDFIKAALALSHANKVAIVTGAPVHQTHEQPDETDGLPGVISLAAALQSLDKTIDVLADSYSFTVIQKIISKCVKTGLLKSPVTVIQAQDLSM
;
A
#
# COMPACT_ATOMS: atom_id res chain seq x y z
N THR A 1 5.90 15.95 -40.96
CA THR A 1 5.29 14.68 -40.51
C THR A 1 4.37 15.02 -39.36
N TYR A 2 3.05 14.87 -39.50
CA TYR A 2 2.09 15.22 -38.46
C TYR A 2 2.20 14.17 -37.34
N THR A 3 2.89 14.49 -36.24
CA THR A 3 2.95 13.59 -35.08
C THR A 3 1.54 13.54 -34.49
N MET A 4 0.86 12.40 -34.64
CA MET A 4 -0.49 12.24 -34.07
C MET A 4 -0.41 12.40 -32.55
N ASN A 5 -1.23 13.31 -32.01
CA ASN A 5 -1.28 13.53 -30.57
C ASN A 5 -2.20 12.47 -29.93
N LEU A 6 -1.62 11.35 -29.49
CA LEU A 6 -2.33 10.27 -28.80
C LEU A 6 -2.88 10.67 -27.42
N GLN A 7 -2.37 11.76 -26.83
CA GLN A 7 -2.81 12.24 -25.52
C GLN A 7 -4.26 12.72 -25.56
N THR A 8 -4.65 13.50 -26.57
CA THR A 8 -5.99 14.09 -26.65
C THR A 8 -6.95 13.32 -27.56
N MET A 9 -6.50 12.22 -28.15
CA MET A 9 -7.30 11.43 -29.09
C MET A 9 -8.35 10.58 -28.36
N LYS A 10 -9.53 10.40 -28.98
CA LYS A 10 -10.60 9.56 -28.40
C LYS A 10 -10.14 8.10 -28.29
N PRO A 11 -10.45 7.39 -27.19
CA PRO A 11 -10.05 6.00 -26.96
C PRO A 11 -10.38 5.06 -28.13
N ALA A 12 -11.59 5.16 -28.71
CA ALA A 12 -12.01 4.33 -29.85
C ALA A 12 -11.08 4.45 -31.06
N ALA A 13 -10.56 5.64 -31.36
CA ALA A 13 -9.62 5.86 -32.45
C ALA A 13 -8.24 5.27 -32.12
N ILE A 14 -7.78 5.39 -30.87
CA ILE A 14 -6.50 4.80 -30.45
C ILE A 14 -6.57 3.28 -30.51
N ARG A 15 -7.67 2.69 -30.02
CA ARG A 15 -7.91 1.24 -30.13
C ARG A 15 -7.86 0.80 -31.60
N GLU A 16 -8.38 1.58 -32.55
CA GLU A 16 -8.30 1.31 -33.99
C GLU A 16 -6.85 1.29 -34.54
N LEU A 17 -6.01 2.24 -34.11
CA LEU A 17 -4.58 2.25 -34.47
C LEU A 17 -3.85 1.01 -33.93
N LEU A 18 -4.15 0.64 -32.69
CA LEU A 18 -3.60 -0.56 -32.06
C LEU A 18 -4.05 -1.84 -32.79
N ARG A 19 -5.28 -1.92 -33.33
CA ARG A 19 -5.75 -3.05 -34.17
C ARG A 19 -4.93 -3.22 -35.43
N LYS A 20 -4.56 -2.10 -36.04
CA LYS A 20 -3.69 -2.06 -37.23
C LYS A 20 -2.23 -2.37 -36.91
N GLY A 21 -1.93 -2.58 -35.63
CA GLY A 21 -0.62 -2.93 -35.14
C GLY A 21 0.37 -1.78 -35.03
N LEU A 22 -0.13 -0.55 -35.00
CA LEU A 22 0.67 0.65 -34.73
C LEU A 22 0.92 0.78 -33.22
N HIS A 23 2.05 1.35 -32.81
CA HIS A 23 2.39 1.65 -31.41
C HIS A 23 2.40 0.46 -30.40
N LYS A 24 2.59 -0.78 -30.86
CA LYS A 24 2.53 -2.02 -30.03
C LYS A 24 3.50 -2.10 -28.84
N ASN A 25 4.55 -1.29 -28.82
CA ASN A 25 5.59 -1.29 -27.80
C ASN A 25 5.66 0.02 -27.00
N GLU A 26 4.64 0.87 -27.16
CA GLU A 26 4.56 2.12 -26.44
C GLU A 26 3.68 1.96 -25.19
N THR A 27 4.05 2.68 -24.14
CA THR A 27 3.19 2.79 -22.96
C THR A 27 1.95 3.60 -23.32
N THR A 28 0.77 3.12 -22.91
CA THR A 28 -0.49 3.86 -22.99
C THR A 28 -0.63 4.90 -21.89
N ALA A 29 0.38 5.02 -21.02
CA ALA A 29 0.44 6.10 -20.03
C ALA A 29 0.28 7.45 -20.72
N PHE A 30 -0.63 8.28 -20.20
CA PHE A 30 -0.98 9.61 -20.72
C PHE A 30 -1.69 9.62 -22.09
N TRP A 31 -2.12 8.47 -22.62
CA TRP A 31 -2.99 8.44 -23.81
C TRP A 31 -4.45 8.59 -23.41
N ALA A 32 -5.25 9.15 -24.34
CA ALA A 32 -6.67 9.43 -24.11
C ALA A 32 -6.94 10.08 -22.74
N GLU A 33 -6.31 11.23 -22.53
CA GLU A 33 -6.37 12.00 -21.30
C GLU A 33 -7.83 12.28 -20.88
N GLY A 34 -8.14 12.02 -19.61
CA GLY A 34 -9.49 12.16 -19.07
C GLY A 34 -10.39 10.93 -19.25
N TYR A 35 -9.90 9.85 -19.85
CA TYR A 35 -10.59 8.57 -19.90
C TYR A 35 -9.97 7.55 -18.94
N LYS A 36 -10.80 6.67 -18.37
CA LYS A 36 -10.33 5.56 -17.54
C LYS A 36 -9.55 4.57 -18.39
N GLN A 37 -8.45 4.09 -17.85
CA GLN A 37 -7.68 2.98 -18.40
C GLN A 37 -7.84 1.75 -17.50
N ALA A 38 -7.82 0.57 -18.09
CA ALA A 38 -8.08 -0.68 -17.39
C ALA A 38 -7.02 -1.73 -17.64
N ASN A 39 -6.52 -2.30 -16.55
CA ASN A 39 -5.82 -3.57 -16.55
C ASN A 39 -6.81 -4.69 -16.94
N LEU A 40 -6.29 -5.76 -17.53
CA LEU A 40 -7.10 -6.91 -17.97
C LEU A 40 -6.69 -8.18 -17.21
N ALA A 41 -7.70 -8.96 -16.82
CA ALA A 41 -7.55 -10.35 -16.38
C ALA A 41 -8.59 -11.21 -17.11
N VAL A 42 -8.15 -12.20 -17.87
CA VAL A 42 -9.01 -13.09 -18.67
C VAL A 42 -8.73 -14.53 -18.27
N MET A 43 -9.77 -15.27 -17.95
CA MET A 43 -9.65 -16.66 -17.48
C MET A 43 -10.90 -17.48 -17.83
N PRO A 44 -10.81 -18.81 -17.80
CA PRO A 44 -11.96 -19.70 -17.95
C PRO A 44 -13.05 -19.40 -16.93
N SER A 45 -14.31 -19.60 -17.32
CA SER A 45 -15.48 -19.26 -16.49
C SER A 45 -15.50 -20.00 -15.16
N ALA A 46 -14.91 -21.19 -15.10
CA ALA A 46 -14.74 -21.99 -13.89
C ALA A 46 -14.01 -21.24 -12.75
N TYR A 47 -13.07 -20.33 -13.07
CA TYR A 47 -12.31 -19.56 -12.08
C TYR A 47 -12.91 -18.18 -11.78
N ALA A 48 -13.87 -17.72 -12.58
CA ALA A 48 -14.36 -16.35 -12.53
C ALA A 48 -15.05 -15.98 -11.21
N ALA A 49 -15.78 -16.93 -10.60
CA ALA A 49 -16.46 -16.68 -9.32
C ALA A 49 -15.45 -16.47 -8.17
N ASP A 50 -14.40 -17.29 -8.13
CA ASP A 50 -13.35 -17.18 -7.11
C ASP A 50 -12.48 -15.95 -7.33
N PHE A 51 -12.19 -15.58 -8.58
CA PHE A 51 -11.47 -14.35 -8.89
C PHE A 51 -12.28 -13.11 -8.54
N LYS A 52 -13.60 -13.12 -8.75
CA LYS A 52 -14.47 -12.01 -8.35
C LYS A 52 -14.46 -11.82 -6.84
N LYS A 53 -14.53 -12.91 -6.06
CA LYS A 53 -14.41 -12.86 -4.59
C LYS A 53 -13.01 -12.39 -4.16
N PHE A 54 -11.96 -12.88 -4.83
CA PHE A 54 -10.58 -12.44 -4.61
C PHE A 54 -10.44 -10.94 -4.85
N ALA A 55 -10.96 -10.42 -5.96
CA ALA A 55 -10.91 -9.00 -6.28
C ALA A 55 -11.67 -8.15 -5.26
N HIS A 56 -12.85 -8.60 -4.81
CA HIS A 56 -13.63 -7.92 -3.77
C HIS A 56 -12.92 -7.92 -2.39
N GLY A 57 -12.17 -8.97 -2.06
CA GLY A 57 -11.33 -8.97 -0.86
C GLY A 57 -10.12 -8.03 -0.94
N ASN A 58 -9.80 -7.52 -2.14
CA ASN A 58 -8.57 -6.78 -2.45
C ASN A 58 -8.85 -5.55 -3.32
N GLU A 59 -9.93 -4.80 -3.07
CA GLU A 59 -10.44 -3.73 -3.94
C GLU A 59 -9.44 -2.60 -4.21
N GLY A 60 -8.49 -2.32 -3.32
CA GLY A 60 -7.43 -1.35 -3.59
C GLY A 60 -6.54 -1.77 -4.77
N SER A 61 -6.18 -3.05 -4.83
CA SER A 61 -5.36 -3.63 -5.91
C SER A 61 -6.19 -3.97 -7.13
N LEU A 62 -7.42 -4.46 -6.92
CA LEU A 62 -8.28 -5.05 -7.94
C LEU A 62 -9.66 -4.39 -8.03
N PRO A 63 -9.75 -3.07 -8.24
CA PRO A 63 -11.03 -2.41 -8.41
C PRO A 63 -11.66 -2.83 -9.74
N VAL A 64 -12.63 -3.75 -9.70
CA VAL A 64 -13.29 -4.25 -10.91
C VAL A 64 -14.26 -3.21 -11.45
N LEU A 65 -13.94 -2.65 -12.63
CA LEU A 65 -14.79 -1.70 -13.35
C LEU A 65 -15.92 -2.41 -14.08
N TYR A 66 -15.59 -3.48 -14.81
CA TYR A 66 -16.52 -4.22 -15.65
C TYR A 66 -16.15 -5.70 -15.69
N THR A 67 -17.16 -6.56 -15.80
CA THR A 67 -16.98 -7.99 -16.07
C THR A 67 -17.74 -8.34 -17.33
N LEU A 68 -17.05 -8.97 -18.28
CA LEU A 68 -17.64 -9.42 -19.53
C LEU A 68 -17.69 -10.95 -19.55
N ALA A 69 -18.89 -11.49 -19.45
CA ALA A 69 -19.14 -12.92 -19.60
C ALA A 69 -19.45 -13.25 -21.07
N LYS A 70 -18.87 -14.34 -21.57
CA LYS A 70 -19.08 -14.91 -22.91
C LYS A 70 -18.50 -14.08 -24.07
N TRP A 71 -17.92 -14.80 -25.03
CA TRP A 71 -17.10 -14.31 -26.13
C TRP A 71 -17.71 -13.24 -27.06
N ALA A 72 -19.03 -13.22 -27.24
CA ALA A 72 -19.67 -12.48 -28.35
C ALA A 72 -19.42 -10.96 -28.37
N LYS A 73 -18.93 -10.38 -27.26
CA LYS A 73 -18.54 -8.95 -27.15
C LYS A 73 -17.02 -8.72 -26.96
N LEU A 74 -16.20 -9.78 -26.83
CA LEU A 74 -14.76 -9.68 -26.56
C LEU A 74 -13.94 -9.21 -27.78
N ARG A 75 -14.48 -9.33 -29.00
CA ARG A 75 -13.86 -8.81 -30.24
C ARG A 75 -13.52 -7.31 -30.18
N LEU A 76 -14.21 -6.53 -29.34
CA LEU A 76 -13.95 -5.09 -29.15
C LEU A 76 -12.66 -4.79 -28.35
N VAL A 77 -12.12 -5.82 -27.67
CA VAL A 77 -11.14 -5.72 -26.58
C VAL A 77 -9.76 -6.23 -27.00
N ILE A 78 -9.74 -7.29 -27.81
CA ILE A 78 -8.56 -8.14 -28.04
C ILE A 78 -7.59 -7.57 -29.07
N SER A 79 -8.02 -6.60 -29.87
CA SER A 79 -7.23 -6.08 -30.98
C SER A 79 -6.11 -5.12 -30.58
N ALA A 80 -5.93 -4.84 -29.29
CA ALA A 80 -4.97 -3.84 -28.82
C ALA A 80 -4.27 -4.34 -27.56
N ASN A 81 -3.09 -4.93 -27.71
CA ASN A 81 -2.12 -5.17 -26.63
C ASN A 81 -2.47 -6.23 -25.55
N ILE A 82 -3.28 -7.24 -25.88
CA ILE A 82 -3.37 -8.43 -25.02
C ILE A 82 -2.07 -9.23 -25.14
N VAL A 83 -1.40 -9.40 -24.01
CA VAL A 83 -0.25 -10.29 -23.89
C VAL A 83 -0.76 -11.64 -23.42
N LYS A 84 -0.45 -12.67 -24.21
CA LYS A 84 -0.62 -14.04 -23.77
C LYS A 84 0.32 -14.32 -22.60
N SER A 85 -0.21 -14.53 -21.39
CA SER A 85 0.51 -15.32 -20.39
C SER A 85 0.17 -16.78 -20.59
N GLN A 86 0.77 -17.42 -21.60
CA GLN A 86 0.71 -18.88 -21.65
C GLN A 86 1.64 -19.38 -20.55
N LEU A 87 1.08 -19.74 -19.40
CA LEU A 87 1.77 -20.55 -18.40
C LEU A 87 1.68 -22.04 -18.78
N THR A 88 1.84 -22.38 -20.07
CA THR A 88 2.16 -23.74 -20.47
C THR A 88 3.67 -23.87 -20.59
N CYS A 89 4.32 -24.01 -19.44
CA CYS A 89 5.54 -24.79 -19.37
C CYS A 89 5.59 -25.43 -17.97
N PRO A 90 5.84 -26.74 -17.84
CA PRO A 90 6.04 -27.37 -16.55
C PRO A 90 7.13 -26.63 -15.79
N LEU A 91 6.90 -26.47 -14.49
CA LEU A 91 7.86 -26.00 -13.49
C LEU A 91 9.21 -26.73 -13.62
N THR A 92 10.13 -26.17 -14.41
CA THR A 92 11.56 -26.37 -14.21
C THR A 92 12.30 -25.10 -14.62
N ASN A 93 12.98 -24.48 -13.65
CA ASN A 93 13.98 -23.40 -13.80
C ASN A 93 13.49 -21.94 -13.82
N LYS A 94 13.34 -21.38 -12.62
CA LYS A 94 13.87 -20.09 -12.11
C LYS A 94 13.66 -18.78 -12.90
N HIS A 95 13.02 -18.73 -14.05
CA HIS A 95 12.77 -17.47 -14.77
C HIS A 95 11.36 -17.49 -15.38
N HIS A 96 10.47 -16.65 -14.83
CA HIS A 96 9.18 -16.35 -15.46
C HIS A 96 9.45 -15.68 -16.81
N ARG A 97 9.41 -16.43 -17.91
CA ARG A 97 9.44 -15.85 -19.26
C ARG A 97 8.04 -15.37 -19.60
N THR A 98 7.78 -14.09 -19.40
CA THR A 98 6.66 -13.39 -20.02
C THR A 98 6.86 -13.41 -21.53
N CYS A 99 6.18 -14.30 -22.25
CA CYS A 99 6.19 -14.27 -23.71
C CYS A 99 5.11 -13.31 -24.22
N ILE A 100 5.53 -12.14 -24.72
CA ILE A 100 4.64 -11.20 -25.42
C ILE A 100 4.29 -11.82 -26.78
N TYR A 101 3.19 -12.56 -26.86
CA TYR A 101 2.60 -12.91 -28.15
C TYR A 101 1.54 -11.88 -28.52
N THR A 102 1.67 -11.28 -29.71
CA THR A 102 0.49 -10.76 -30.41
C THR A 102 -0.28 -11.99 -30.88
N LEU A 103 -1.43 -12.29 -30.27
CA LEU A 103 -2.20 -13.47 -30.63
C LEU A 103 -2.85 -13.31 -32.02
N PRO A 104 -2.64 -14.24 -32.97
CA PRO A 104 -3.61 -14.46 -34.03
C PRO A 104 -4.90 -14.98 -33.39
N ASN A 105 -6.04 -14.36 -33.70
CA ASN A 105 -7.35 -14.64 -33.09
C ASN A 105 -7.86 -16.10 -33.24
N SER A 106 -7.17 -16.98 -33.97
CA SER A 106 -7.68 -18.28 -34.43
C SER A 106 -7.24 -19.51 -33.63
N GLU A 107 -6.41 -19.38 -32.60
CA GLU A 107 -5.78 -20.55 -31.94
C GLU A 107 -6.44 -21.02 -30.62
N TYR A 108 -7.36 -20.26 -30.03
CA TYR A 108 -7.92 -20.57 -28.70
C TYR A 108 -9.44 -20.61 -28.74
N ASP A 109 -10.03 -21.51 -27.94
CA ASP A 109 -11.44 -21.45 -27.65
C ASP A 109 -11.69 -20.38 -26.59
N TRP A 110 -12.28 -19.28 -27.03
CA TRP A 110 -12.61 -18.17 -26.17
C TRP A 110 -14.08 -18.18 -25.69
N SER A 111 -14.87 -19.18 -26.11
CA SER A 111 -16.30 -19.25 -25.80
C SER A 111 -16.58 -19.29 -24.29
N ASP A 112 -15.66 -19.88 -23.51
CA ASP A 112 -15.72 -20.05 -22.06
C ASP A 112 -14.91 -19.00 -21.27
N MET A 113 -14.38 -17.96 -21.91
CA MET A 113 -13.56 -16.95 -21.23
C MET A 113 -14.40 -15.85 -20.60
N VAL A 114 -13.98 -15.42 -19.40
CA VAL A 114 -14.50 -14.25 -18.68
C VAL A 114 -13.40 -13.21 -18.56
N THR A 115 -13.72 -11.97 -18.90
CA THR A 115 -12.78 -10.84 -18.81
C THR A 115 -13.17 -9.88 -17.69
N PHE A 116 -12.21 -9.55 -16.85
CA PHE A 116 -12.29 -8.52 -15.83
C PHE A 116 -11.49 -7.31 -16.28
N TYR A 117 -12.15 -6.15 -16.26
CA TYR A 117 -11.52 -4.85 -16.41
C TYR A 117 -11.28 -4.28 -15.03
N ILE A 118 -10.02 -4.05 -14.71
CA ILE A 118 -9.59 -3.61 -13.40
C ILE A 118 -9.05 -2.20 -13.55
N GLY A 119 -9.43 -1.29 -12.66
CA GLY A 119 -8.95 0.09 -12.69
C GLY A 119 -7.43 0.19 -12.74
N CYS A 120 -6.94 1.30 -13.29
CA CYS A 120 -5.51 1.57 -13.44
C CYS A 120 -5.19 2.99 -13.00
N SER A 121 -4.05 3.17 -12.32
CA SER A 121 -3.57 4.48 -11.84
C SER A 121 -3.27 5.47 -12.96
N PHE A 122 -3.13 5.01 -14.21
CA PHE A 122 -3.00 5.91 -15.36
C PHE A 122 -4.24 6.80 -15.55
N SER A 123 -5.40 6.37 -15.06
CA SER A 123 -6.67 7.10 -15.16
C SER A 123 -6.63 8.44 -14.41
N PHE A 124 -5.80 8.57 -13.37
CA PHE A 124 -5.68 9.81 -12.60
C PHE A 124 -4.44 10.64 -12.94
N ASN A 125 -3.66 10.26 -13.96
CA ASN A 125 -2.51 11.04 -14.41
C ASN A 125 -2.87 12.49 -14.76
N LYS A 126 -4.00 12.69 -15.45
CA LYS A 126 -4.53 14.02 -15.77
C LYS A 126 -4.72 14.87 -14.51
N ILE A 127 -5.44 14.32 -13.54
CA ILE A 127 -5.77 15.00 -12.28
C ILE A 127 -4.49 15.39 -11.54
N MET A 128 -3.52 14.48 -11.49
CA MET A 128 -2.23 14.74 -10.86
C MET A 128 -1.40 15.80 -11.59
N LEU A 129 -1.44 15.84 -12.94
CA LEU A 129 -0.78 16.89 -13.73
C LEU A 129 -1.44 18.26 -13.53
N GLU A 130 -2.77 18.33 -13.56
CA GLU A 130 -3.54 19.58 -13.37
C GLU A 130 -3.35 20.19 -11.97
N ASN A 131 -3.00 19.36 -10.98
CA ASN A 131 -2.71 19.78 -9.60
C ASN A 131 -1.21 19.98 -9.33
N SER A 132 -0.36 19.94 -10.36
CA SER A 132 1.10 20.06 -10.22
C SER A 132 1.72 19.04 -9.26
N LEU A 133 1.13 17.83 -9.21
CA LEU A 133 1.61 16.70 -8.40
C LEU A 133 2.50 15.76 -9.22
N LEU A 134 2.42 15.81 -10.54
CA LEU A 134 3.29 15.09 -11.46
C LEU A 134 3.86 16.04 -12.51
N THR A 135 4.98 15.62 -13.10
CA THR A 135 5.55 16.27 -14.27
C THR A 135 5.18 15.49 -15.54
N PRO A 136 5.07 16.14 -16.71
CA PRO A 136 4.85 15.46 -17.99
C PRO A 136 5.94 14.44 -18.37
N SER A 137 7.13 14.53 -17.75
CA SER A 137 8.24 13.58 -17.92
C SER A 137 8.06 12.28 -17.12
N ALA A 138 7.12 12.21 -16.18
CA ALA A 138 6.82 11.04 -15.35
C ALA A 138 6.08 9.93 -16.14
N LYS A 139 6.66 9.48 -17.25
CA LYS A 139 6.03 8.60 -18.26
C LYS A 139 5.85 7.14 -17.82
N CYS A 140 6.68 6.66 -16.90
CA CYS A 140 6.65 5.27 -16.45
C CYS A 140 6.60 5.19 -14.92
N VAL A 141 5.82 4.24 -14.42
CA VAL A 141 5.87 3.81 -13.03
C VAL A 141 6.78 2.59 -12.93
N SER A 142 7.51 2.51 -11.81
CA SER A 142 8.17 1.29 -11.37
C SER A 142 7.16 0.45 -10.59
N MET A 143 7.22 -0.87 -10.70
CA MET A 143 6.33 -1.77 -9.98
C MET A 143 7.15 -2.75 -9.15
N TYR A 144 6.66 -3.09 -7.97
CA TYR A 144 7.38 -3.93 -7.01
C TYR A 144 6.45 -4.94 -6.34
N LYS A 145 7.01 -6.10 -6.01
CA LYS A 145 6.36 -7.11 -5.18
C LYS A 145 6.62 -6.79 -3.71
N THR A 146 5.56 -6.63 -2.93
CA THR A 146 5.66 -6.30 -1.50
C THR A 146 5.75 -7.55 -0.62
N ASN A 147 5.81 -7.38 0.70
CA ASN A 147 5.51 -8.41 1.71
C ASN A 147 4.04 -8.40 2.20
N ILE A 148 3.17 -7.61 1.57
CA ILE A 148 1.76 -7.47 1.96
C ILE A 148 0.94 -8.54 1.25
N GLU A 149 0.39 -9.49 2.00
CA GLU A 149 -0.43 -10.58 1.47
C GLU A 149 -1.82 -10.07 1.03
N CYS A 150 -2.30 -10.55 -0.11
CA CYS A 150 -3.70 -10.36 -0.52
C CYS A 150 -4.61 -11.28 0.29
N TYR A 151 -5.86 -10.86 0.50
CA TYR A 151 -6.90 -11.73 1.06
C TYR A 151 -7.19 -12.88 0.07
N PRO A 152 -6.94 -14.15 0.42
CA PRO A 152 -7.02 -15.26 -0.53
C PRO A 152 -8.47 -15.65 -0.83
N SER A 153 -8.71 -16.21 -2.03
CA SER A 153 -10.02 -16.79 -2.40
C SER A 153 -9.86 -17.83 -3.51
N GLY A 154 -10.40 -19.03 -3.30
CA GLY A 154 -10.23 -20.15 -4.23
C GLY A 154 -8.74 -20.44 -4.48
N PRO A 155 -8.30 -20.60 -5.74
CA PRO A 155 -6.89 -20.82 -6.06
C PRO A 155 -6.03 -19.54 -6.00
N PHE A 156 -6.65 -18.36 -5.84
CA PHE A 156 -5.94 -17.08 -5.87
C PHE A 156 -5.36 -16.73 -4.50
N LYS A 157 -4.03 -16.72 -4.43
CA LYS A 157 -3.25 -16.27 -3.27
C LYS A 157 -1.92 -15.69 -3.75
N CYS A 158 -1.65 -14.44 -3.41
CA CYS A 158 -0.40 -13.77 -3.79
C CYS A 158 -0.10 -12.59 -2.87
N LYS A 159 1.08 -12.00 -3.10
CA LYS A 159 1.44 -10.71 -2.52
C LYS A 159 0.92 -9.57 -3.38
N THR A 160 0.66 -8.43 -2.76
CA THR A 160 0.23 -7.21 -3.42
C THR A 160 1.38 -6.65 -4.26
N ILE A 161 1.09 -6.33 -5.52
CA ILE A 161 1.98 -5.57 -6.38
C ILE A 161 1.64 -4.09 -6.24
N VAL A 162 2.67 -3.27 -6.07
CA VAL A 162 2.54 -1.81 -5.97
C VAL A 162 3.18 -1.13 -7.17
N SER A 163 2.63 0.00 -7.58
CA SER A 163 3.31 0.97 -8.44
C SER A 163 3.89 2.08 -7.59
N MET A 164 5.11 2.51 -7.90
CA MET A 164 5.83 3.56 -7.19
C MET A 164 6.02 4.79 -8.08
N ARG A 165 5.96 5.96 -7.45
CA ARG A 165 6.35 7.25 -8.04
C ARG A 165 7.21 8.01 -7.03
N ALA A 166 8.22 8.73 -7.52
CA ALA A 166 8.93 9.74 -6.75
C ALA A 166 8.00 10.95 -6.60
N MET A 167 7.77 11.39 -5.37
CA MET A 167 6.87 12.51 -5.06
C MET A 167 7.53 13.45 -4.07
N HIS A 168 7.36 14.75 -4.28
CA HIS A 168 7.84 15.76 -3.35
C HIS A 168 7.16 15.63 -1.98
N LYS A 169 7.95 15.68 -0.89
CA LYS A 169 7.45 15.49 0.50
C LYS A 169 6.34 16.47 0.90
N ASP A 170 6.38 17.71 0.43
CA ASP A 170 5.36 18.72 0.74
C ASP A 170 4.00 18.47 0.03
N LYS A 171 3.94 17.50 -0.89
CA LYS A 171 2.73 17.21 -1.66
C LYS A 171 1.97 15.99 -1.15
N LEU A 172 2.50 15.25 -0.18
CA LEU A 172 1.96 13.95 0.24
C LEU A 172 0.51 14.02 0.72
N SER A 173 0.16 15.02 1.53
CA SER A 173 -1.22 15.25 1.99
C SER A 173 -2.18 15.51 0.82
N GLN A 174 -1.78 16.39 -0.11
CA GLN A 174 -2.57 16.71 -1.30
C GLN A 174 -2.75 15.49 -2.20
N ILE A 175 -1.68 14.71 -2.40
CA ILE A 175 -1.71 13.46 -3.17
C ILE A 175 -2.69 12.46 -2.54
N HIS A 176 -2.63 12.27 -1.22
CA HIS A 176 -3.54 11.36 -0.53
C HIS A 176 -4.99 11.82 -0.70
N GLN A 177 -5.28 13.10 -0.45
CA GLN A 177 -6.62 13.68 -0.55
C GLN A 177 -7.21 13.56 -1.95
N ILE A 178 -6.42 13.86 -2.98
CA ILE A 178 -6.86 13.80 -4.37
C ILE A 178 -7.03 12.35 -4.81
N THR A 179 -6.15 11.42 -4.44
CA THR A 179 -6.27 10.04 -4.95
C THR A 179 -7.25 9.17 -4.16
N SER A 180 -7.49 9.45 -2.87
CA SER A 180 -8.36 8.63 -1.99
C SER A 180 -9.80 8.42 -2.50
N PRO A 181 -10.50 9.43 -3.06
CA PRO A 181 -11.83 9.25 -3.64
C PRO A 181 -11.87 8.35 -4.88
N LEU A 182 -10.73 8.14 -5.56
CA LEU A 182 -10.63 7.42 -6.83
C LEU A 182 -10.54 5.89 -6.65
N LYS A 183 -11.45 5.34 -5.85
CA LYS A 183 -11.45 3.92 -5.44
C LYS A 183 -11.49 2.95 -6.62
N ASP A 184 -12.11 3.35 -7.71
CA ASP A 184 -12.25 2.54 -8.92
C ASP A 184 -10.97 2.47 -9.77
N VAL A 185 -9.93 3.24 -9.42
CA VAL A 185 -8.63 3.30 -10.12
C VAL A 185 -7.44 3.30 -9.15
N HIS A 186 -7.54 2.48 -8.09
CA HIS A 186 -6.59 2.19 -7.01
C HIS A 186 -6.65 3.09 -5.77
N GLY A 187 -7.22 4.29 -5.87
CA GLY A 187 -7.41 5.15 -4.71
C GLY A 187 -6.12 5.71 -4.10
N ALA A 188 -6.11 5.84 -2.77
CA ALA A 188 -5.01 6.41 -2.00
C ALA A 188 -3.71 5.58 -2.09
N PRO A 189 -2.53 6.18 -1.85
CA PRO A 189 -1.31 5.44 -1.63
C PRO A 189 -1.45 4.52 -0.42
N ILE A 190 -0.83 3.34 -0.49
CA ILE A 190 -0.81 2.35 0.58
C ILE A 190 0.48 2.42 1.41
N HIS A 191 1.52 3.11 0.92
CA HIS A 191 2.78 3.29 1.64
C HIS A 191 3.55 4.54 1.18
N TYR A 192 4.36 5.09 2.08
CA TYR A 192 5.13 6.31 1.89
C TYR A 192 6.54 6.13 2.49
N GLY A 193 7.56 6.54 1.73
CA GLY A 193 8.94 6.52 2.21
C GLY A 193 9.52 5.12 2.25
N ASN A 194 10.16 4.73 3.36
CA ASN A 194 11.06 3.60 3.46
C ASN A 194 10.50 2.31 2.82
N PRO A 195 11.02 1.87 1.66
CA PRO A 195 10.48 0.75 0.90
C PRO A 195 10.68 -0.60 1.61
N SER A 196 11.68 -0.71 2.48
CA SER A 196 11.96 -1.94 3.23
C SER A 196 10.82 -2.32 4.18
N ALA A 197 10.06 -1.34 4.67
CA ALA A 197 8.90 -1.58 5.54
C ALA A 197 7.82 -2.44 4.85
N ILE A 198 7.71 -2.34 3.53
CA ILE A 198 6.80 -3.15 2.69
C ILE A 198 7.54 -4.25 1.91
N GLY A 199 8.72 -4.65 2.38
CA GLY A 199 9.48 -5.78 1.83
C GLY A 199 10.24 -5.48 0.54
N ILE A 200 10.52 -4.21 0.23
CA ILE A 200 11.28 -3.80 -0.96
C ILE A 200 12.64 -3.24 -0.51
N PRO A 201 13.69 -4.07 -0.37
CA PRO A 201 14.98 -3.63 0.16
C PRO A 201 15.80 -2.80 -0.86
N ASN A 202 15.49 -2.92 -2.16
CA ASN A 202 16.24 -2.25 -3.21
C ASN A 202 15.32 -1.82 -4.37
N LEU A 203 15.15 -0.51 -4.57
CA LEU A 203 14.33 0.05 -5.65
C LEU A 203 14.91 -0.18 -7.06
N LYS A 204 16.18 -0.61 -7.17
CA LYS A 204 16.77 -1.00 -8.46
C LYS A 204 16.27 -2.35 -8.95
N ASP A 205 15.72 -3.19 -8.07
CA ASP A 205 15.16 -4.50 -8.42
C ASP A 205 13.66 -4.38 -8.72
N CYS A 206 13.36 -3.87 -9.92
CA CYS A 206 12.00 -3.60 -10.34
C CYS A 206 11.31 -4.88 -10.85
N PHE A 207 10.11 -5.17 -10.34
CA PHE A 207 9.29 -6.29 -10.81
C PHE A 207 8.83 -6.08 -12.26
N ALA A 208 8.41 -4.86 -12.59
CA ALA A 208 8.02 -4.45 -13.94
C ALA A 208 8.09 -2.93 -14.13
N GLY A 209 8.38 -2.47 -15.34
CA GLY A 209 8.49 -1.04 -15.66
C GLY A 209 9.93 -0.56 -15.69
N LYS A 210 10.14 0.73 -15.38
CA LYS A 210 11.47 1.37 -15.36
C LYS A 210 11.74 1.95 -13.98
N THR A 211 12.98 1.89 -13.53
CA THR A 211 13.41 2.55 -12.29
C THR A 211 13.22 4.07 -12.40
N THR A 212 12.99 4.70 -11.26
CA THR A 212 12.74 6.13 -11.14
C THR A 212 13.90 6.76 -10.38
N ASP A 213 14.43 7.87 -10.90
CA ASP A 213 15.40 8.70 -10.19
C ASP A 213 14.67 9.62 -9.20
N PHE A 214 15.38 10.09 -8.17
CA PHE A 214 14.83 10.93 -7.11
C PHE A 214 15.62 12.23 -7.02
N ASP A 215 14.90 13.34 -6.91
CA ASP A 215 15.46 14.61 -6.44
C ASP A 215 15.58 14.62 -4.90
N ALA A 216 16.33 15.57 -4.35
CA ALA A 216 16.68 15.60 -2.92
C ALA A 216 15.47 15.67 -1.96
N ASP A 217 14.36 16.27 -2.40
CA ASP A 217 13.14 16.44 -1.62
C ASP A 217 12.02 15.46 -2.01
N GLU A 218 12.34 14.45 -2.82
CA GLU A 218 11.40 13.42 -3.25
C GLU A 218 11.55 12.14 -2.44
N ILE A 219 10.42 11.50 -2.17
CA ILE A 219 10.34 10.19 -1.54
C ILE A 219 9.56 9.21 -2.42
N PRO A 220 9.79 7.89 -2.29
CA PRO A 220 8.96 6.92 -2.97
C PRO A 220 7.57 6.84 -2.32
N VAL A 221 6.54 6.92 -3.16
CA VAL A 221 5.14 6.75 -2.76
C VAL A 221 4.53 5.59 -3.54
N PHE A 222 3.85 4.69 -2.84
CA PHE A 222 3.40 3.41 -3.39
C PHE A 222 1.87 3.33 -3.42
N TRP A 223 1.32 2.99 -4.58
CA TRP A 223 -0.09 2.67 -4.78
C TRP A 223 -0.24 1.19 -5.04
N ALA A 224 -1.36 0.61 -4.61
CA ALA A 224 -1.78 -0.70 -5.09
C ALA A 224 -1.88 -0.69 -6.64
N CYS A 225 -1.57 -1.81 -7.27
CA CYS A 225 -1.49 -1.92 -8.73
C CYS A 225 -2.24 -3.13 -9.26
N GLY A 226 -2.92 -2.95 -10.41
CA GLY A 226 -3.63 -4.01 -11.11
C GLY A 226 -2.74 -5.16 -11.62
N MET A 227 -1.41 -5.00 -11.63
CA MET A 227 -0.48 -6.11 -11.81
C MET A 227 -0.56 -7.18 -10.70
N THR A 228 -1.25 -6.89 -9.60
CA THR A 228 -1.65 -7.89 -8.61
C THR A 228 -2.51 -9.00 -9.26
N ALA A 229 -3.30 -8.69 -10.30
CA ALA A 229 -4.04 -9.70 -11.04
C ALA A 229 -3.12 -10.66 -11.81
N PHE A 230 -2.06 -10.12 -12.41
CA PHE A 230 -1.03 -10.93 -13.08
C PHE A 230 -0.37 -11.87 -12.10
N GLU A 231 0.06 -11.36 -10.93
CA GLU A 231 0.66 -12.18 -9.89
C GLU A 231 -0.32 -13.27 -9.40
N ALA A 232 -1.58 -12.91 -9.11
CA ALA A 232 -2.60 -13.86 -8.65
C ALA A 232 -2.86 -14.99 -9.66
N ILE A 233 -2.98 -14.66 -10.95
CA ILE A 233 -3.14 -15.66 -12.01
C ILE A 233 -1.90 -16.55 -12.10
N SER A 234 -0.70 -15.95 -12.02
CA SER A 234 0.58 -16.66 -12.09
C SER A 234 0.75 -17.64 -10.94
N THR A 235 0.43 -17.24 -9.71
CA THR A 235 0.56 -18.10 -8.52
C THR A 235 -0.53 -19.13 -8.41
N ALA A 236 -1.73 -18.86 -8.94
CA ALA A 236 -2.84 -19.81 -8.97
C ALA A 236 -2.63 -20.97 -9.97
N GLY A 237 -1.64 -20.86 -10.86
CA GLY A 237 -1.23 -21.97 -11.74
C GLY A 237 -2.29 -22.37 -12.78
N LEU A 238 -3.08 -21.40 -13.27
CA LEU A 238 -4.09 -21.67 -14.29
C LEU A 238 -3.42 -22.15 -15.59
N GLU A 239 -3.97 -23.21 -16.19
CA GLU A 239 -3.47 -23.75 -17.47
C GLU A 239 -3.54 -22.72 -18.61
N LEU A 240 -4.57 -21.87 -18.58
CA LEU A 240 -4.79 -20.84 -19.58
C LEU A 240 -5.41 -19.59 -18.94
N ALA A 241 -4.73 -18.47 -19.10
CA ALA A 241 -5.23 -17.14 -18.73
C ALA A 241 -4.52 -16.08 -19.58
N PHE A 242 -5.12 -14.89 -19.69
CA PHE A 242 -4.57 -13.77 -20.44
C PHE A 242 -4.63 -12.49 -19.64
N THR A 243 -3.70 -11.59 -19.95
CA THR A 243 -3.60 -10.26 -19.34
C THR A 243 -3.07 -9.27 -20.38
N HIS A 244 -2.89 -8.03 -19.97
CA HIS A 244 -2.28 -7.00 -20.79
C HIS A 244 -0.76 -6.97 -20.58
N GLY A 245 -0.01 -6.40 -21.52
CA GLY A 245 1.41 -6.16 -21.34
C GLY A 245 1.67 -5.03 -20.34
N PRO A 246 2.77 -5.06 -19.56
CA PRO A 246 3.12 -3.95 -18.67
C PRO A 246 3.16 -2.61 -19.41
N GLY A 247 2.40 -1.63 -18.93
CA GLY A 247 2.31 -0.30 -19.55
C GLY A 247 1.39 -0.21 -20.77
N SER A 248 0.82 -1.32 -21.26
CA SER A 248 -0.08 -1.33 -22.42
C SER A 248 -1.50 -1.75 -22.03
N VAL A 249 -2.19 -0.88 -21.29
CA VAL A 249 -3.53 -1.15 -20.73
C VAL A 249 -4.66 -0.84 -21.71
N PHE A 250 -5.87 -1.31 -21.42
CA PHE A 250 -7.06 -1.07 -22.23
C PHE A 250 -7.59 0.35 -22.02
N LEU A 251 -7.79 1.10 -23.12
CA LEU A 251 -8.37 2.44 -23.09
C LEU A 251 -9.90 2.36 -23.15
N THR A 252 -10.60 2.76 -22.09
CA THR A 252 -12.07 2.73 -22.04
C THR A 252 -12.67 3.98 -22.67
N ASP A 253 -13.94 3.94 -23.09
CA ASP A 253 -14.69 5.14 -23.50
C ASP A 253 -15.35 5.86 -22.30
N VAL A 254 -14.98 5.48 -21.07
CA VAL A 254 -15.55 6.00 -19.82
C VAL A 254 -14.69 7.17 -19.35
N LEU A 255 -15.31 8.30 -19.08
CA LEU A 255 -14.60 9.46 -18.53
C LEU A 255 -14.16 9.20 -17.08
N GLN A 256 -12.97 9.69 -16.75
CA GLN A 256 -12.55 9.84 -15.37
C GLN A 256 -13.27 11.06 -14.80
N GLU A 257 -13.98 10.86 -13.69
CA GLU A 257 -14.63 11.97 -13.00
C GLU A 257 -13.59 12.91 -12.42
N ASN A 258 -13.81 14.22 -12.60
CA ASN A 258 -13.01 15.24 -11.93
C ASN A 258 -13.28 15.20 -10.44
N ILE A 259 -12.25 15.47 -9.66
CA ILE A 259 -12.34 15.50 -8.21
C ILE A 259 -12.81 16.87 -7.79
N LYS A 260 -13.84 16.90 -6.93
CA LYS A 260 -14.19 18.10 -6.21
C LYS A 260 -13.30 18.14 -4.97
N GLU A 261 -12.64 19.26 -4.73
CA GLU A 261 -11.89 19.46 -3.49
C GLU A 261 -12.79 19.16 -2.29
N ALA A 262 -12.27 18.32 -1.38
CA ALA A 262 -12.91 18.01 -0.13
C ALA A 262 -13.06 19.31 0.69
N LYS A 263 -14.30 19.63 1.07
CA LYS A 263 -14.60 20.82 1.88
C LYS A 263 -14.90 20.47 3.34
N ASP A 264 -15.27 19.21 3.60
CA ASP A 264 -15.49 18.74 4.98
C ASP A 264 -14.13 18.46 5.62
N PRO A 265 -13.80 19.06 6.77
CA PRO A 265 -12.60 18.70 7.54
C PRO A 265 -12.48 17.20 7.80
N LYS A 266 -13.58 16.44 7.91
CA LYS A 266 -13.55 14.98 8.07
C LYS A 266 -13.01 14.24 6.84
N GLU A 267 -13.06 14.87 5.68
CA GLU A 267 -12.54 14.35 4.41
C GLU A 267 -11.10 14.84 4.14
N LEU A 268 -10.59 15.78 4.94
CA LEU A 268 -9.20 16.24 4.86
C LEU A 268 -8.27 15.22 5.50
N CYS A 269 -7.07 15.13 4.94
CA CYS A 269 -6.02 14.21 5.38
C CYS A 269 -4.68 14.93 5.50
N GLU A 270 -3.91 14.60 6.53
CA GLU A 270 -2.52 15.01 6.70
C GLU A 270 -1.61 13.77 6.60
N VAL A 271 -0.50 13.88 5.88
CA VAL A 271 0.55 12.86 5.85
C VAL A 271 1.73 13.37 6.67
N ILE A 272 2.02 12.69 7.78
CA ILE A 272 2.99 13.11 8.79
C ILE A 272 4.18 12.16 8.78
N GLU A 273 5.39 12.72 8.72
CA GLU A 273 6.63 11.98 9.00
C GLU A 273 6.75 11.74 10.50
N TYR A 274 6.55 10.50 10.93
CA TYR A 274 6.58 10.12 12.35
C TYR A 274 7.91 9.53 12.79
N SER A 275 8.74 9.12 11.86
CA SER A 275 10.12 8.67 12.05
C SER A 275 10.89 8.94 10.75
N PRO A 276 12.22 9.12 10.76
CA PRO A 276 12.96 9.45 9.54
C PRO A 276 12.65 8.50 8.37
N GLY A 277 12.08 9.04 7.30
CA GLY A 277 11.67 8.27 6.11
C GLY A 277 10.41 7.43 6.29
N MET A 278 9.68 7.54 7.39
CA MET A 278 8.43 6.83 7.66
C MET A 278 7.28 7.81 7.82
N TYR A 279 6.24 7.66 6.99
CA TYR A 279 5.11 8.57 6.99
C TYR A 279 3.79 7.83 7.21
N SER A 280 2.80 8.52 7.76
CA SER A 280 1.46 8.00 7.95
C SER A 280 0.42 9.04 7.56
N ALA A 281 -0.63 8.60 6.86
CA ALA A 281 -1.81 9.40 6.60
C ALA A 281 -2.76 9.37 7.80
N LEU A 282 -3.33 10.52 8.17
CA LEU A 282 -4.38 10.67 9.18
C LEU A 282 -5.47 11.59 8.67
N SER A 283 -6.73 11.28 8.98
CA SER A 283 -7.81 12.27 8.82
C SER A 283 -7.53 13.49 9.70
N LYS A 284 -7.93 14.69 9.26
CA LYS A 284 -7.80 15.92 10.07
C LYS A 284 -8.48 15.79 11.43
N HIS A 285 -9.62 15.09 11.48
CA HIS A 285 -10.31 14.76 12.74
C HIS A 285 -9.45 13.97 13.74
N ALA A 286 -8.58 13.09 13.26
CA ALA A 286 -7.65 12.35 14.13
C ALA A 286 -6.51 13.25 14.60
N VAL A 287 -5.99 14.13 13.73
CA VAL A 287 -5.00 15.15 14.09
C VAL A 287 -5.54 16.06 15.18
N ASP A 288 -6.74 16.61 15.01
CA ASP A 288 -7.36 17.53 15.98
C ASP A 288 -7.56 16.85 17.36
N LYS A 289 -7.89 15.56 17.38
CA LYS A 289 -7.99 14.78 18.61
C LYS A 289 -6.64 14.56 19.28
N LEU A 290 -5.60 14.27 18.51
CA LEU A 290 -4.25 14.09 19.04
C LEU A 290 -3.70 15.41 19.58
N GLU A 291 -3.93 16.54 18.91
CA GLU A 291 -3.60 17.88 19.40
C GLU A 291 -4.34 18.23 20.69
N ALA A 292 -5.62 17.85 20.81
CA ALA A 292 -6.39 18.05 22.02
C ALA A 292 -5.85 17.22 23.19
N LEU A 293 -5.43 15.98 22.94
CA LEU A 293 -4.78 15.13 23.94
C LEU A 293 -3.40 15.68 24.33
N ASP A 294 -2.61 16.14 23.38
CA ASP A 294 -1.30 16.73 23.61
C ASP A 294 -1.39 17.92 24.57
N LYS A 295 -2.36 18.82 24.37
CA LYS A 295 -2.64 19.94 25.30
C LYS A 295 -2.95 19.48 26.72
N ILE A 296 -3.66 18.36 26.89
CA ILE A 296 -3.96 17.81 28.21
C ILE A 296 -2.69 17.23 28.85
N VAL A 297 -1.89 16.49 28.06
CA VAL A 297 -0.65 15.85 28.53
C VAL A 297 0.42 16.87 28.91
N GLN A 298 0.47 18.00 28.21
CA GLN A 298 1.37 19.13 28.51
C GLN A 298 1.00 19.91 29.78
N CYS A 299 -0.17 19.66 30.38
CA CYS A 299 -0.54 20.31 31.63
C CYS A 299 0.36 19.82 32.78
N ASP A 300 1.20 20.72 33.31
CA ASP A 300 2.06 20.44 34.46
C ASP A 300 1.28 20.40 35.79
N LEU A 301 0.41 19.40 35.93
CA LEU A 301 -0.32 19.16 37.17
C LEU A 301 0.67 18.90 38.30
N GLY A 302 0.59 19.74 39.34
CA GLY A 302 1.49 19.66 40.49
C GLY A 302 2.81 20.42 40.34
N LYS A 303 3.02 21.17 39.25
CA LYS A 303 4.23 21.99 39.01
C LYS A 303 5.53 21.17 39.09
N ARG A 304 5.56 20.04 38.39
CA ARG A 304 6.68 19.08 38.33
C ARG A 304 7.85 19.57 37.46
N GLY A 305 7.69 20.68 36.73
CA GLY A 305 8.74 21.26 35.89
C GLY A 305 8.92 20.52 34.57
N ILE A 306 7.83 20.08 33.95
CA ILE A 306 7.88 19.30 32.70
C ILE A 306 8.07 20.15 31.45
N ASP A 307 8.07 21.48 31.55
CA ASP A 307 8.12 22.41 30.40
C ASP A 307 9.29 22.10 29.45
N GLN A 308 10.44 21.72 29.99
CA GLN A 308 11.65 21.34 29.23
C GLN A 308 11.55 20.00 28.50
N LEU A 309 10.54 19.18 28.79
CA LEU A 309 10.27 17.89 28.14
C LEU A 309 9.29 18.02 26.97
N ILE A 310 8.64 19.18 26.82
CA ILE A 310 7.64 19.40 25.77
C ILE A 310 8.35 19.70 24.45
N VAL A 311 8.18 18.81 23.47
CA VAL A 311 8.69 18.99 22.11
C VAL A 311 7.50 19.09 21.15
N GLU A 312 7.41 20.20 20.44
CA GLU A 312 6.30 20.48 19.53
C GLU A 312 6.17 19.40 18.45
N GLY A 313 4.95 18.85 18.32
CA GLY A 313 4.61 17.82 17.34
C GLY A 313 5.12 16.41 17.67
N ASP A 314 5.82 16.20 18.78
CA ASP A 314 6.37 14.88 19.11
C ASP A 314 5.29 13.89 19.56
N PHE A 315 4.22 14.38 20.21
CA PHE A 315 3.11 13.53 20.65
C PHE A 315 2.44 12.78 19.50
N ILE A 316 2.12 13.47 18.40
CA ILE A 316 1.50 12.83 17.23
C ILE A 316 2.46 11.85 16.55
N LYS A 317 3.75 12.15 16.50
CA LYS A 317 4.77 11.25 15.96
C LYS A 317 4.90 9.98 16.81
N ALA A 318 4.94 10.12 18.13
CA ALA A 318 4.97 9.01 19.06
C ALA A 318 3.71 8.13 18.96
N ALA A 319 2.52 8.75 18.88
CA ALA A 319 1.25 8.04 18.70
C ALA A 319 1.23 7.24 17.39
N LEU A 320 1.76 7.80 16.30
CA LEU A 320 1.89 7.13 15.01
C LEU A 320 2.90 5.98 15.04
N ALA A 321 4.08 6.20 15.63
CA ALA A 321 5.07 5.15 15.80
C ALA A 321 4.48 3.96 16.58
N LEU A 322 3.75 4.24 17.66
CA LEU A 322 3.08 3.21 18.45
C LEU A 322 1.96 2.52 17.67
N SER A 323 1.19 3.25 16.88
CA SER A 323 0.13 2.70 16.03
C SER A 323 0.67 1.67 15.02
N HIS A 324 1.77 2.00 14.34
CA HIS A 324 2.41 1.14 13.34
C HIS A 324 3.27 0.00 13.92
N ALA A 325 3.61 0.06 15.21
CA ALA A 325 4.42 -0.98 15.85
C ALA A 325 3.61 -2.28 16.08
N ASN A 326 4.15 -3.41 15.59
CA ASN A 326 3.64 -4.75 15.92
C ASN A 326 4.19 -5.27 17.26
N LYS A 327 5.37 -4.76 17.64
CA LYS A 327 6.08 -5.12 18.85
C LYS A 327 6.51 -3.85 19.58
N VAL A 328 6.26 -3.80 20.88
CA VAL A 328 6.54 -2.64 21.73
C VAL A 328 7.37 -3.08 22.92
N ALA A 329 8.46 -2.37 23.18
CA ALA A 329 9.24 -2.56 24.39
C ALA A 329 8.85 -1.47 25.41
N ILE A 330 8.42 -1.86 26.61
CA ILE A 330 8.18 -0.94 27.73
C ILE A 330 9.46 -0.91 28.58
N VAL A 331 10.10 0.26 28.66
CA VAL A 331 11.32 0.44 29.45
C VAL A 331 10.95 0.99 30.82
N THR A 332 11.39 0.33 31.89
CA THR A 332 11.18 0.76 33.27
C THR A 332 12.46 1.29 33.90
N GLY A 333 12.35 2.18 34.90
CA GLY A 333 13.49 2.57 35.74
C GLY A 333 14.25 3.81 35.26
N ALA A 334 13.56 4.82 34.73
CA ALA A 334 14.16 6.13 34.49
C ALA A 334 13.69 7.11 35.60
N PRO A 335 14.56 7.55 36.54
CA PRO A 335 16.01 7.34 36.62
C PRO A 335 16.43 6.05 37.36
N VAL A 336 17.50 5.43 36.86
CA VAL A 336 18.14 4.26 37.48
C VAL A 336 18.92 4.71 38.72
N HIS A 337 18.36 4.53 39.91
CA HIS A 337 19.10 4.77 41.15
C HIS A 337 20.08 3.63 41.41
N GLN A 338 21.31 3.73 40.91
CA GLN A 338 22.37 2.76 41.18
C GLN A 338 22.75 2.67 42.67
N THR A 339 22.48 3.72 43.46
CA THR A 339 22.85 3.81 44.88
C THR A 339 21.77 3.34 45.85
N HIS A 340 20.54 3.09 45.38
CA HIS A 340 19.39 2.71 46.21
C HIS A 340 19.01 3.72 47.32
N GLU A 341 19.40 4.99 47.20
CA GLU A 341 19.28 5.99 48.28
C GLU A 341 17.98 6.83 48.27
N GLN A 342 17.13 6.72 47.25
CA GLN A 342 15.85 7.47 47.16
C GLN A 342 14.64 6.53 47.14
N PRO A 343 13.46 6.98 47.63
CA PRO A 343 12.27 6.13 47.72
C PRO A 343 11.86 5.58 46.34
N ASP A 344 11.50 4.31 46.31
CA ASP A 344 11.09 3.58 45.11
C ASP A 344 9.97 4.34 44.36
N GLU A 345 10.07 4.42 43.03
CA GLU A 345 9.00 4.93 42.16
C GLU A 345 7.78 3.99 42.26
N THR A 346 6.68 4.49 42.83
CA THR A 346 5.51 3.65 43.18
C THR A 346 4.50 3.46 42.04
N ASP A 347 4.55 4.32 41.01
CA ASP A 347 3.62 4.34 39.88
C ASP A 347 4.13 3.60 38.63
N GLY A 348 5.43 3.34 38.53
CA GLY A 348 6.04 2.65 37.38
C GLY A 348 5.41 1.28 37.11
N LEU A 349 5.30 0.42 38.14
CA LEU A 349 4.73 -0.93 38.02
C LEU A 349 3.26 -0.94 37.57
N PRO A 350 2.33 -0.21 38.25
CA PRO A 350 0.95 -0.07 37.76
C PRO A 350 0.86 0.47 36.33
N GLY A 351 1.73 1.43 35.97
CA GLY A 351 1.81 2.00 34.62
C GLY A 351 2.19 0.96 33.57
N VAL A 352 3.21 0.14 33.84
CA VAL A 352 3.66 -0.95 32.96
C VAL A 352 2.55 -1.95 32.69
N ILE A 353 1.83 -2.38 33.74
CA ILE A 353 0.73 -3.34 33.59
C ILE A 353 -0.42 -2.72 32.79
N SER A 354 -0.74 -1.45 33.04
CA SER A 354 -1.80 -0.73 32.32
C SER A 354 -1.47 -0.58 30.83
N LEU A 355 -0.23 -0.18 30.50
CA LEU A 355 0.25 -0.08 29.13
C LEU A 355 0.28 -1.45 28.45
N ALA A 356 0.80 -2.49 29.11
CA ALA A 356 0.81 -3.84 28.56
C ALA A 356 -0.61 -4.35 28.26
N ALA A 357 -1.56 -4.13 29.17
CA ALA A 357 -2.96 -4.52 28.94
C ALA A 357 -3.58 -3.76 27.75
N ALA A 358 -3.34 -2.45 27.65
CA ALA A 358 -3.82 -1.64 26.53
C ALA A 358 -3.21 -2.09 25.20
N LEU A 359 -1.91 -2.35 25.16
CA LEU A 359 -1.20 -2.79 23.95
C LEU A 359 -1.65 -4.21 23.52
N GLN A 360 -1.88 -5.13 24.46
CA GLN A 360 -2.47 -6.45 24.15
C GLN A 360 -3.92 -6.34 23.67
N SER A 361 -4.66 -5.30 24.08
CA SER A 361 -6.00 -5.05 23.54
C SER A 361 -5.98 -4.63 22.06
N LEU A 362 -4.83 -4.12 21.59
CA LEU A 362 -4.56 -3.72 20.22
C LEU A 362 -3.77 -4.81 19.44
N ASP A 363 -3.76 -6.05 19.96
CA ASP A 363 -3.05 -7.21 19.39
C ASP A 363 -1.54 -6.99 19.18
N LYS A 364 -0.92 -6.10 19.97
CA LYS A 364 0.53 -5.85 19.94
C LYS A 364 1.27 -6.83 20.84
N THR A 365 2.46 -7.22 20.40
CA THR A 365 3.39 -8.00 21.21
C THR A 365 4.19 -7.06 22.11
N ILE A 366 4.39 -7.44 23.37
CA ILE A 366 5.07 -6.58 24.35
C ILE A 366 6.21 -7.35 25.02
N ASP A 367 7.34 -6.67 25.16
CA ASP A 367 8.41 -7.04 26.09
C ASP A 367 8.60 -5.90 27.10
N VAL A 368 9.02 -6.23 28.32
CA VAL A 368 9.33 -5.26 29.36
C VAL A 368 10.83 -5.32 29.65
N LEU A 369 11.48 -4.18 29.54
CA LEU A 369 12.89 -3.98 29.82
C LEU A 369 13.03 -3.46 31.24
N ALA A 370 13.59 -4.29 32.12
CA ALA A 370 13.75 -4.03 33.52
C ALA A 370 15.24 -3.93 33.89
N ASP A 371 15.57 -3.03 34.82
CA ASP A 371 16.87 -3.05 35.47
C ASP A 371 17.02 -4.30 36.36
N SER A 372 18.25 -4.62 36.77
CA SER A 372 18.53 -5.83 37.58
C SER A 372 17.84 -5.83 38.94
N TYR A 373 17.61 -4.66 39.53
CA TYR A 373 16.95 -4.51 40.81
C TYR A 373 15.45 -4.82 40.68
N SER A 374 14.79 -4.24 39.68
CA SER A 374 13.34 -4.40 39.47
C SER A 374 12.95 -5.71 38.79
N PHE A 375 13.88 -6.37 38.07
CA PHE A 375 13.61 -7.54 37.22
C PHE A 375 12.76 -8.62 37.90
N THR A 376 13.21 -9.11 39.06
CA THR A 376 12.55 -10.23 39.74
C THR A 376 11.14 -9.87 40.20
N VAL A 377 10.93 -8.63 40.63
CA VAL A 377 9.63 -8.12 41.09
C VAL A 377 8.69 -7.97 39.90
N ILE A 378 9.13 -7.31 38.83
CA ILE A 378 8.35 -7.11 37.59
C ILE A 378 7.94 -8.47 37.01
N GLN A 379 8.86 -9.43 36.92
CA GLN A 379 8.59 -10.77 36.40
C GLN A 379 7.52 -11.51 37.22
N LYS A 380 7.59 -11.45 38.56
CA LYS A 380 6.60 -12.08 39.45
C LYS A 380 5.23 -11.42 39.33
N ILE A 381 5.19 -10.09 39.25
CA ILE A 381 3.93 -9.33 39.12
C ILE A 381 3.27 -9.63 37.78
N ILE A 382 4.00 -9.53 36.66
CA ILE A 382 3.48 -9.87 35.33
C ILE A 382 2.94 -11.31 35.32
N SER A 383 3.70 -12.26 35.86
CA SER A 383 3.24 -13.65 35.97
C SER A 383 1.95 -13.80 36.77
N LYS A 384 1.78 -13.00 37.84
CA LYS A 384 0.54 -12.98 38.62
C LYS A 384 -0.60 -12.34 37.84
N CYS A 385 -0.37 -11.22 37.14
CA CYS A 385 -1.36 -10.52 36.31
C CYS A 385 -1.89 -11.41 35.18
N VAL A 386 -1.03 -12.23 34.57
CA VAL A 386 -1.44 -13.25 33.59
C VAL A 386 -2.32 -14.31 34.25
N LYS A 387 -1.91 -14.85 35.41
CA LYS A 387 -2.70 -15.85 36.15
C LYS A 387 -4.06 -15.34 36.62
N THR A 388 -4.19 -14.04 36.90
CA THR A 388 -5.46 -13.41 37.29
C THR A 388 -6.30 -12.93 36.10
N GLY A 389 -5.80 -13.08 34.87
CA GLY A 389 -6.49 -12.64 33.66
C GLY A 389 -6.47 -11.12 33.42
N LEU A 390 -5.63 -10.37 34.13
CA LEU A 390 -5.44 -8.93 33.90
C LEU A 390 -4.63 -8.67 32.62
N LEU A 391 -3.68 -9.56 32.31
CA LEU A 391 -3.00 -9.62 31.03
C LEU A 391 -3.51 -10.83 30.25
N LYS A 392 -3.84 -10.63 28.98
CA LYS A 392 -4.37 -11.67 28.07
C LYS A 392 -3.33 -12.73 27.75
N SER A 393 -2.06 -12.33 27.62
CA SER A 393 -0.96 -13.22 27.26
C SER A 393 0.30 -12.93 28.09
N PRO A 394 1.23 -13.90 28.20
CA PRO A 394 2.52 -13.67 28.83
C PRO A 394 3.30 -12.51 28.18
N VAL A 395 4.02 -11.75 29.01
CA VAL A 395 4.91 -10.67 28.60
C VAL A 395 6.33 -11.04 29.02
N THR A 396 7.28 -10.99 28.08
CA THR A 396 8.68 -11.28 28.38
C THR A 396 9.26 -10.14 29.21
N VAL A 397 9.97 -10.47 30.28
CA VAL A 397 10.78 -9.49 31.01
C VAL A 397 12.24 -9.75 30.67
N ILE A 398 12.93 -8.72 30.19
CA ILE A 398 14.32 -8.77 29.74
C ILE A 398 15.13 -7.87 30.66
N GLN A 399 16.28 -8.34 31.16
CA GLN A 399 17.18 -7.45 31.90
C GLN A 399 17.85 -6.50 30.91
N ALA A 400 17.84 -5.20 31.21
CA ALA A 400 18.45 -4.20 30.35
C ALA A 400 19.95 -4.46 30.07
N GLN A 401 20.64 -5.12 31.00
CA GLN A 401 22.05 -5.52 30.87
C GLN A 401 22.28 -6.53 29.74
N ASP A 402 21.29 -7.39 29.46
CA ASP A 402 21.37 -8.42 28.42
C ASP A 402 21.28 -7.84 27.00
N LEU A 403 20.85 -6.58 26.85
CA LEU A 403 20.81 -5.89 25.55
C LEU A 403 22.16 -5.31 25.11
N SER A 404 23.17 -5.34 25.99
CA SER A 404 24.50 -4.74 25.73
C SER A 404 25.48 -5.69 25.03
N MET A 405 24.99 -6.83 24.53
CA MET A 405 25.69 -7.76 23.64
C MET A 405 25.17 -7.62 22.20
#